data_AF-A0A6A1TUK7-F1
#
_entry.id   AF-A0A6A1TUK7-F1
#
_cell.length_a   1.000
_cell.length_b   1.000
_cell.length_c   1.000
_cell.angle_alpha   90.00
_cell.angle_beta   90.00
_cell.angle_gamma   90.00
#
_symmetry.space_group_name_H-M   'P 1'
#
loop_
_entity.id
_entity.type
_entity.pdbx_description
1 polymer ?
#
loop_
_entity_poly.entity_id
_entity_poly.type
_entity_poly.pdbx_seq_one_letter_code
_entity_poly.pdbx_strand_id
1 'polypeptide(L)'
;MTKTAKVLDILAELLSGLYKLDDGIKLTAAECGESNAYWSPNEREVTYCYELMQLHTQTVANYFRNGEDNNGDDEAEEKTSEAKPASTKVFGTATARK
;
A
#
# COMPACT_ATOMS: atom_id res chain seq x y z
N MET A 1 13.74 -17.80 -0.58
CA MET A 1 14.67 -16.72 -0.19
C MET A 1 14.39 -15.52 -1.07
N THR A 2 13.72 -14.49 -0.52
CA THR A 2 13.22 -13.29 -1.18
C THR A 2 14.36 -12.30 -1.49
N LYS A 3 15.31 -12.68 -2.34
CA LYS A 3 16.22 -11.72 -2.95
C LYS A 3 15.49 -11.07 -4.14
N THR A 4 15.37 -9.74 -4.12
CA THR A 4 14.91 -8.87 -5.23
C THR A 4 13.40 -8.55 -5.26
N ALA A 5 12.86 -7.99 -4.18
CA ALA A 5 11.70 -7.11 -4.30
C ALA A 5 12.15 -5.67 -4.07
N LYS A 6 12.54 -4.95 -5.15
CA LYS A 6 12.75 -3.49 -5.16
C LYS A 6 11.52 -2.68 -4.74
N VAL A 7 10.42 -3.35 -4.40
CA VAL A 7 9.18 -2.76 -3.90
C VAL A 7 9.46 -1.89 -2.67
N LEU A 8 10.31 -2.35 -1.75
CA LEU A 8 10.67 -1.55 -0.57
C LEU A 8 11.50 -0.31 -0.95
N ASP A 9 12.40 -0.43 -1.92
CA ASP A 9 13.17 0.71 -2.43
C ASP A 9 12.25 1.76 -3.08
N ILE A 10 11.28 1.32 -3.90
CA ILE A 10 10.29 2.20 -4.53
C ILE A 10 9.42 2.89 -3.46
N LEU A 11 9.00 2.14 -2.44
CA LEU A 11 8.26 2.70 -1.30
C LEU A 11 9.10 3.73 -0.52
N ALA A 12 10.38 3.46 -0.32
CA ALA A 12 11.30 4.38 0.33
C ALA A 12 11.41 5.69 -0.45
N GLU A 13 11.62 5.62 -1.77
CA GLU A 13 11.66 6.80 -2.64
C GLU A 13 10.34 7.58 -2.60
N LEU A 14 9.20 6.87 -2.70
CA LEU A 14 7.87 7.47 -2.65
C LEU A 14 7.63 8.24 -1.33
N LEU A 15 7.89 7.58 -0.19
CA LEU A 15 7.69 8.18 1.13
C LEU A 15 8.63 9.37 1.35
N SER A 16 9.86 9.27 0.87
CA SER A 16 10.84 10.36 0.97
C SER A 16 10.38 11.59 0.18
N GLY A 17 9.82 11.39 -1.01
CA GLY A 17 9.22 12.45 -1.82
C GLY A 17 7.96 13.06 -1.19
N LEU A 18 7.05 12.22 -0.66
CA LEU A 18 5.80 12.67 -0.04
C LEU A 18 6.02 13.49 1.23
N TYR A 19 6.95 13.05 2.08
CA TYR A 19 7.20 13.66 3.39
C TYR A 19 8.39 14.63 3.41
N LYS A 20 8.99 14.93 2.25
CA LYS A 20 10.18 15.81 2.10
C LYS A 20 11.31 15.44 3.06
N LEU A 21 11.63 14.16 3.12
CA LEU A 21 12.72 13.68 3.97
C LEU A 21 14.03 13.95 3.24
N ASP A 22 14.92 14.72 3.88
CA ASP A 22 16.12 15.30 3.23
C ASP A 22 17.06 14.25 2.62
N ASP A 23 17.08 13.05 3.20
CA ASP A 23 17.78 11.88 2.68
C ASP A 23 16.82 10.70 2.81
N GLY A 24 16.75 9.84 1.81
CA GLY A 24 15.79 8.74 1.77
C GLY A 24 15.69 7.93 3.08
N ILE A 25 14.52 7.37 3.37
CA ILE A 25 14.37 6.49 4.54
C ILE A 25 14.70 5.04 4.22
N LYS A 26 15.22 4.31 5.20
CA LYS A 26 15.34 2.86 5.10
C LYS A 26 13.99 2.22 5.41
N LEU A 27 13.57 1.27 4.58
CA LEU A 27 12.44 0.39 4.88
C LEU A 27 12.91 -1.04 5.04
N THR A 28 12.50 -1.66 6.14
CA THR A 28 12.71 -3.08 6.42
C THR A 28 11.38 -3.74 6.71
N ALA A 29 11.24 -5.01 6.34
CA ALA A 29 10.10 -5.83 6.73
C ALA A 29 10.55 -7.01 7.59
N ALA A 30 9.79 -7.31 8.64
CA ALA A 30 10.11 -8.35 9.61
C ALA A 30 8.86 -8.96 10.23
N GLU A 31 9.01 -10.13 10.85
CA GLU A 31 7.99 -10.70 11.74
C GLU A 31 8.11 -10.01 13.09
N CYS A 32 7.00 -9.47 13.60
CA CYS A 32 6.97 -8.68 14.83
C CYS A 32 6.12 -9.31 15.93
N GLY A 33 5.22 -10.24 15.58
CA GLY A 33 4.22 -10.78 16.49
C GLY A 33 2.99 -9.88 16.70
N GLU A 34 3.00 -8.67 16.16
CA GLU A 34 1.85 -7.77 16.14
C GLU A 34 1.70 -7.03 14.80
N SER A 35 0.46 -6.69 14.47
CA SER A 35 0.12 -5.93 13.26
C SER A 35 0.46 -4.44 13.45
N ASN A 36 1.74 -4.08 13.29
CA ASN A 36 2.22 -2.72 13.50
C ASN A 36 3.28 -2.27 12.49
N ALA A 37 3.70 -1.00 12.58
CA ALA A 37 4.87 -0.46 11.91
C ALA A 37 5.58 0.53 12.85
N TYR A 38 6.91 0.42 12.95
CA TYR A 38 7.70 1.21 13.89
C TYR A 38 8.64 2.16 13.17
N TRP A 39 8.87 3.33 13.77
CA TRP A 39 9.84 4.32 13.31
C TRP A 39 11.00 4.42 14.30
N SER A 40 12.23 4.29 13.80
CA SER A 40 13.46 4.58 14.53
C SER A 40 14.00 5.95 14.11
N PRO A 41 13.94 7.00 14.96
CA PRO A 41 14.45 8.31 14.60
C PRO A 41 15.98 8.33 14.46
N ASN A 42 16.69 7.50 15.23
CA ASN A 42 18.15 7.43 15.20
C ASN A 42 18.67 6.76 13.93
N GLU A 43 18.02 5.69 13.49
CA GLU A 43 18.42 4.93 12.29
C GLU A 43 17.72 5.44 11.02
N ARG A 44 16.74 6.35 11.17
CA ARG A 44 15.85 6.83 10.11
C ARG A 44 15.25 5.67 9.32
N GLU A 45 14.75 4.69 10.05
CA GLU A 45 14.28 3.42 9.52
C GLU A 45 12.83 3.16 9.92
N VAL A 46 12.02 2.74 8.95
CA VAL A 46 10.69 2.18 9.18
C VAL A 46 10.78 0.66 9.12
N THR A 47 10.34 0.00 10.18
CA THR A 47 10.15 -1.46 10.20
C THR A 47 8.67 -1.77 10.02
N TYR A 48 8.32 -2.40 8.90
CA TYR A 48 6.96 -2.78 8.53
C TYR A 48 6.70 -4.26 8.85
N CYS A 49 5.80 -4.54 9.78
CA CYS A 49 5.55 -5.92 10.22
C CYS A 49 4.74 -6.71 9.19
N TYR A 50 5.10 -7.97 8.95
CA TYR A 50 4.40 -8.82 7.98
C TYR A 50 2.91 -9.00 8.33
N GLU A 51 2.58 -9.02 9.61
CA GLU A 51 1.24 -9.13 10.15
C GLU A 51 0.38 -7.92 9.75
N LEU A 52 0.96 -6.72 9.69
CA LEU A 52 0.28 -5.52 9.22
C LEU A 52 -0.02 -5.59 7.73
N MET A 53 0.90 -6.14 6.94
CA MET A 53 0.68 -6.38 5.50
C MET A 53 -0.47 -7.35 5.27
N GLN A 54 -0.52 -8.42 6.06
CA GLN A 54 -1.56 -9.44 5.99
C GLN A 54 -2.92 -8.84 6.33
N LEU A 55 -3.00 -8.06 7.42
CA LEU A 55 -4.22 -7.35 7.82
C LEU A 55 -4.73 -6.46 6.68
N HIS A 56 -3.87 -5.58 6.13
CA HIS A 56 -4.25 -4.70 5.04
C HIS A 56 -4.75 -5.46 3.82
N THR A 57 -4.05 -6.54 3.44
CA THR A 57 -4.43 -7.35 2.27
C THR A 57 -5.81 -7.99 2.47
N GLN A 58 -6.10 -8.49 3.67
CA GLN A 58 -7.39 -9.07 4.00
C GLN A 58 -8.49 -8.01 4.00
N THR A 59 -8.25 -6.84 4.60
CA THR A 59 -9.21 -5.74 4.61
C THR A 59 -9.56 -5.29 3.20
N VAL A 60 -8.55 -5.11 2.34
CA VAL A 60 -8.75 -4.72 0.94
C VAL A 60 -9.50 -5.80 0.16
N ALA A 61 -9.14 -7.08 0.32
CA ALA A 61 -9.84 -8.18 -0.33
C ALA A 61 -11.30 -8.28 0.11
N ASN A 62 -11.59 -8.11 1.40
CA ASN A 62 -12.94 -8.13 1.94
C ASN A 62 -13.78 -6.97 1.39
N TYR A 63 -13.21 -5.76 1.32
CA TYR A 63 -13.90 -4.61 0.74
C TYR A 63 -14.33 -4.88 -0.71
N PHE A 64 -13.44 -5.45 -1.54
CA PHE A 64 -13.79 -5.76 -2.92
C PHE A 64 -14.81 -6.89 -3.05
N ARG A 65 -14.68 -7.96 -2.27
CA ARG A 65 -15.67 -9.06 -2.27
C ARG A 65 -17.05 -8.59 -1.84
N ASN A 66 -17.13 -7.78 -0.79
CA ASN A 66 -18.42 -7.30 -0.26
C ASN A 66 -19.03 -6.18 -1.12
N GLY A 67 -18.23 -5.54 -1.98
CA GLY A 67 -18.70 -4.61 -3.00
C GLY A 67 -19.33 -5.31 -4.23
N GLU A 68 -19.06 -6.61 -4.42
CA GLU A 68 -19.67 -7.41 -5.49
C GLU A 68 -21.09 -7.89 -5.12
N ASP A 69 -21.43 -7.97 -3.83
CA ASP A 69 -22.75 -8.37 -3.33
C ASP A 69 -23.81 -7.24 -3.35
N ASN A 70 -23.43 -6.00 -3.71
CA ASN A 70 -24.32 -4.83 -3.74
C ASN A 70 -24.70 -4.35 -5.17
N ASN A 71 -24.54 -5.19 -6.21
CA ASN A 71 -25.17 -4.94 -7.52
C ASN A 71 -26.56 -5.60 -7.56
N GLY A 72 -27.44 -5.17 -6.65
CA GLY A 72 -28.87 -5.23 -6.83
C GLY A 72 -29.31 -3.88 -7.39
N ASP A 73 -29.86 -3.91 -8.59
CA ASP A 73 -30.26 -2.77 -9.39
C ASP A 73 -31.18 -1.83 -8.60
N ASP A 74 -30.75 -0.60 -8.27
CA ASP A 74 -31.65 0.53 -8.03
C ASP A 74 -30.87 1.85 -8.16
N GLU A 75 -31.24 2.62 -9.18
CA GLU A 75 -30.78 3.98 -9.39
C GLU A 75 -31.37 4.92 -8.33
N ALA A 76 -30.50 5.48 -7.48
CA ALA A 76 -30.76 6.77 -6.84
C ALA A 76 -29.43 7.52 -6.71
N GLU A 77 -29.23 8.51 -7.58
CA GLU A 77 -28.14 9.45 -7.49
C GLU A 77 -28.19 10.21 -6.15
N GLU A 78 -27.19 10.02 -5.29
CA GLU A 78 -26.68 11.10 -4.42
C GLU A 78 -25.20 11.30 -4.72
N LYS A 79 -24.90 12.42 -5.39
CA LYS A 79 -23.57 12.82 -5.79
C LYS A 79 -22.77 13.27 -4.58
N THR A 80 -21.92 12.38 -4.06
CA THR A 80 -20.63 12.81 -3.51
C THR A 80 -19.54 12.16 -4.35
N SER A 81 -18.87 13.00 -5.13
CA SER A 81 -17.82 12.62 -6.06
C SER A 81 -16.54 12.28 -5.30
N GLU A 82 -16.46 11.10 -4.70
CA GLU A 82 -15.17 10.48 -4.44
C GLU A 82 -14.92 9.48 -5.56
N ALA A 83 -14.29 9.97 -6.62
CA ALA A 83 -13.84 9.14 -7.72
C ALA A 83 -13.01 7.99 -7.13
N LYS A 84 -13.51 6.76 -7.27
CA LYS A 84 -12.78 5.51 -7.01
C LYS A 84 -11.34 5.72 -7.50
N PRO A 85 -10.32 5.70 -6.63
CA PRO A 85 -8.98 6.07 -7.05
C PRO A 85 -8.57 5.12 -8.16
N ALA A 86 -8.38 5.65 -9.37
CA ALA A 86 -7.95 4.89 -10.51
C ALA A 86 -6.58 4.29 -10.17
N SER A 87 -6.56 3.00 -9.83
CA SER A 87 -5.38 2.26 -9.38
C SER A 87 -4.26 2.26 -10.43
N THR A 88 -4.58 2.65 -11.66
CA THR A 88 -3.68 2.84 -12.81
C THR A 88 -2.58 3.88 -12.57
N LYS A 89 -2.74 4.83 -11.63
CA LYS A 89 -1.69 5.84 -11.35
C LYS A 89 -0.70 5.46 -10.27
N VAL A 90 -0.97 4.43 -9.46
CA VAL A 90 -0.13 4.05 -8.31
C VAL A 90 0.92 3.02 -8.70
N PHE A 91 0.60 2.11 -9.62
CA PHE A 91 1.54 1.14 -10.16
C PHE A 91 1.85 1.54 -11.61
N GLY A 92 3.07 2.03 -11.84
CA GLY A 92 3.53 2.44 -13.17
C GLY A 92 3.21 1.38 -14.23
N THR A 93 2.83 1.83 -15.43
CA THR A 93 2.43 0.97 -16.54
C THR A 93 3.50 -0.09 -16.81
N ALA A 94 3.21 -1.34 -16.46
CA ALA A 94 4.04 -2.47 -16.79
C ALA A 94 4.09 -2.61 -18.33
N THR A 95 5.22 -2.23 -18.92
CA THR A 95 5.45 -2.45 -20.34
C THR A 95 5.81 -3.92 -20.53
N ALA A 96 4.96 -4.67 -21.21
CA ALA A 96 5.26 -6.03 -21.64
C ALA A 96 6.49 -6.00 -22.57
N ARG A 97 7.57 -6.71 -22.21
CA ARG A 97 8.68 -6.95 -23.13
C ARG A 97 8.22 -7.94 -24.19
N LYS A 98 8.47 -7.57 -25.45
CA LYS A 98 8.21 -8.37 -26.65
C LYS A 98 9.28 -9.44 -26.84
#